data_AF-A8V3N9-F1
#
_entry.id   AF-A8V3N9-F1
#
_cell.length_a   1.000
_cell.length_b   1.000
_cell.length_c   1.000
_cell.angle_alpha   90.00
_cell.angle_beta   90.00
_cell.angle_gamma   90.00
#
_symmetry.space_group_name_H-M   'P 1'
#
loop_
_entity.id
_entity.type
_entity.pdbx_description
1 polymer ?
#
loop_
_entity_poly.entity_id
_entity_poly.type
_entity_poly.pdbx_seq_one_letter_code
_entity_poly.pdbx_strand_id
1 'polypeptide(L)'
;MQKEKPIIKNAAKEPEVLDLANLLIKMGAKIEGAGSDTIVIEGVKSLNKARHKVIPDRIEAGTFAVLSALCGEGITIENYPI
;
A
#
# COMPACT_ATOMS: atom_id res chain seq x y z
N MET A 1 -22.88 21.03 -12.88
CA MET A 1 -22.55 20.99 -11.43
C MET A 1 -21.26 20.22 -11.25
N GLN A 2 -20.20 20.87 -10.79
CA GLN A 2 -18.93 20.21 -10.48
C GLN A 2 -19.12 19.48 -9.15
N LYS A 3 -19.16 18.15 -9.16
CA LYS A 3 -19.26 17.37 -7.92
C LYS A 3 -17.93 17.47 -7.18
N GLU A 4 -17.96 17.81 -5.90
CA GLU A 4 -16.78 17.76 -5.05
C GLU A 4 -16.21 16.33 -5.05
N LYS A 5 -14.89 16.22 -5.19
CA LYS A 5 -14.19 14.93 -5.14
C LYS A 5 -14.21 14.45 -3.68
N PRO A 6 -14.57 13.19 -3.39
CA PRO A 6 -14.38 12.62 -2.06
C PRO A 6 -12.95 12.80 -1.54
N ILE A 7 -12.82 13.29 -0.30
CA ILE A 7 -11.54 13.50 0.39
C ILE A 7 -11.58 12.74 1.71
N ILE A 8 -10.60 11.86 1.91
CA ILE A 8 -10.33 11.21 3.19
C ILE A 8 -9.22 12.02 3.87
N LYS A 9 -9.51 12.53 5.07
CA LYS A 9 -8.54 13.24 5.92
C LYS A 9 -8.11 12.35 7.07
N ASN A 10 -6.89 12.57 7.57
CA ASN A 10 -6.26 11.73 8.59
C ASN A 10 -6.23 10.26 8.16
N ALA A 11 -5.86 10.03 6.89
CA ALA A 11 -5.82 8.71 6.30
C ALA A 11 -4.66 7.87 6.87
N ALA A 12 -4.87 6.56 6.89
CA ALA A 12 -3.85 5.56 7.14
C ALA A 12 -2.70 5.68 6.11
N LYS A 13 -1.45 5.56 6.58
CA LYS A 13 -0.20 5.78 5.81
C LYS A 13 0.60 4.50 5.60
N GLU A 14 0.05 3.39 6.06
CA GLU A 14 0.65 2.09 6.00
C GLU A 14 0.89 1.67 4.54
N PRO A 15 1.97 0.92 4.25
CA PRO A 15 2.32 0.52 2.89
C PRO A 15 1.22 -0.32 2.24
N GLU A 16 0.42 -1.04 3.02
CA GLU A 16 -0.72 -1.83 2.54
C GLU A 16 -1.84 -0.94 1.94
N VAL A 17 -2.01 0.29 2.47
CA VAL A 17 -2.96 1.27 1.93
C VAL A 17 -2.48 1.79 0.58
N LEU A 18 -1.19 2.07 0.47
CA LEU A 18 -0.56 2.48 -0.78
C LEU A 18 -0.63 1.35 -1.84
N ASP A 19 -0.40 0.10 -1.44
CA ASP A 19 -0.46 -1.05 -2.35
C ASP A 19 -1.86 -1.25 -2.95
N LEU A 20 -2.89 -1.18 -2.10
CA LEU A 20 -4.28 -1.23 -2.55
C LEU A 20 -4.61 -0.07 -3.49
N ALA A 21 -4.19 1.15 -3.16
CA ALA A 21 -4.38 2.30 -4.04
C ALA A 21 -3.70 2.08 -5.40
N ASN A 22 -2.48 1.56 -5.42
CA ASN A 22 -1.75 1.24 -6.64
C ASN A 22 -2.45 0.16 -7.48
N LEU A 23 -3.03 -0.87 -6.85
CA LEU A 23 -3.89 -1.85 -7.55
C LEU A 23 -5.12 -1.16 -8.17
N LEU A 24 -5.86 -0.36 -7.39
CA LEU A 24 -7.05 0.32 -7.87
C LEU A 24 -6.73 1.30 -9.02
N ILE A 25 -5.61 2.02 -8.93
CA ILE A 25 -5.10 2.90 -10.01
C ILE A 25 -4.80 2.08 -11.27
N LYS A 26 -4.14 0.91 -11.15
CA LYS A 26 -3.93 -0.01 -12.29
C LYS A 26 -5.24 -0.50 -12.90
N MET A 27 -6.30 -0.62 -12.09
CA MET A 27 -7.65 -0.95 -12.56
C MET A 27 -8.40 0.24 -13.19
N GLY A 28 -7.83 1.44 -13.16
CA GLY A 28 -8.40 2.66 -13.75
C GLY A 28 -9.08 3.60 -12.75
N ALA A 29 -8.91 3.40 -11.45
CA ALA A 29 -9.34 4.37 -10.45
C ALA A 29 -8.48 5.65 -10.52
N LYS A 30 -9.06 6.77 -10.10
CA LYS A 30 -8.35 8.04 -9.94
C LYS A 30 -8.19 8.34 -8.45
N ILE A 31 -7.02 8.02 -7.92
CA ILE A 31 -6.68 8.17 -6.50
C ILE A 31 -5.37 8.96 -6.41
N GLU A 32 -5.35 9.98 -5.56
CA GLU A 32 -4.17 10.81 -5.29
C GLU A 32 -3.90 10.88 -3.79
N GLY A 33 -2.64 11.04 -3.40
CA GLY A 33 -2.25 11.21 -2.00
C GLY A 33 -2.23 9.93 -1.15
N ALA A 34 -2.34 8.75 -1.75
CA ALA A 34 -2.18 7.48 -1.03
C ALA A 34 -0.80 7.41 -0.35
N GLY A 35 -0.76 6.96 0.91
CA GLY A 35 0.44 7.02 1.76
C GLY A 35 0.66 8.36 2.47
N SER A 36 -0.24 9.34 2.29
CA SER A 36 -0.22 10.62 3.01
C SER A 36 -1.45 10.79 3.91
N ASP A 37 -1.49 11.87 4.70
CA ASP A 37 -2.63 12.21 5.57
C ASP A 37 -3.94 12.49 4.81
N THR A 38 -3.86 12.79 3.52
CA THR A 38 -5.03 13.18 2.71
C THR A 38 -5.07 12.37 1.42
N ILE A 39 -6.17 11.64 1.21
CA ILE A 39 -6.42 10.89 -0.02
C ILE A 39 -7.62 11.50 -0.73
N VAL A 40 -7.44 11.81 -2.02
CA VAL A 40 -8.51 12.35 -2.88
C VAL A 40 -8.89 11.28 -3.90
N ILE A 41 -10.19 11.03 -4.05
CA ILE A 41 -10.71 10.00 -4.96
C ILE A 41 -11.68 10.66 -5.93
N GLU A 42 -11.48 10.43 -7.22
CA GLU A 42 -12.45 10.81 -8.26
C GLU A 42 -13.16 9.55 -8.76
N GLY A 43 -14.49 9.50 -8.60
CA GLY A 43 -15.30 8.37 -9.03
C GLY A 43 -15.20 8.12 -10.54
N VAL A 44 -15.03 6.86 -10.93
CA VAL A 44 -15.01 6.41 -12.33
C VAL A 44 -16.21 5.51 -12.62
N LYS A 45 -16.57 5.37 -13.91
CA LYS A 45 -17.74 4.58 -14.33
C LYS A 45 -17.59 3.08 -14.03
N SER A 46 -16.39 2.56 -14.18
CA SER A 46 -16.07 1.15 -13.96
C SER A 46 -14.56 0.98 -13.74
N LEU A 47 -14.20 -0.14 -13.12
CA LEU A 47 -12.83 -0.60 -13.00
C LEU A 47 -12.58 -1.76 -13.98
N ASN A 48 -11.33 -1.92 -14.40
CA ASN A 48 -10.88 -2.99 -15.29
C ASN A 48 -10.11 -4.06 -14.52
N LYS A 49 -9.86 -5.20 -15.17
CA LYS A 49 -8.97 -6.23 -14.63
C LYS A 49 -7.53 -5.69 -14.62
N ALA A 50 -6.77 -6.03 -13.58
CA ALA A 50 -5.35 -5.72 -13.48
C ALA A 50 -4.59 -6.95 -12.94
N ARG A 51 -3.31 -7.05 -13.31
CA ARG A 51 -2.35 -7.90 -12.59
C ARG A 51 -1.53 -7.01 -11.67
N HIS A 52 -1.34 -7.46 -10.44
CA HIS A 52 -0.64 -6.71 -9.42
C HIS A 52 0.11 -7.69 -8.52
N LYS A 53 1.40 -7.43 -8.31
CA LYS A 53 2.23 -8.17 -7.35
C LYS A 53 2.06 -7.47 -6.01
N VAL A 54 1.50 -8.18 -5.04
CA VAL A 54 1.31 -7.68 -3.66
C VAL A 54 2.68 -7.40 -3.04
N ILE A 55 2.77 -6.35 -2.22
CA ILE A 55 3.97 -6.07 -1.44
C ILE A 55 4.32 -7.24 -0.50
N PRO A 56 5.61 -7.39 -0.13
CA PRO A 56 5.97 -8.35 0.90
C PRO A 56 5.45 -7.96 2.28
N ASP A 57 5.29 -8.94 3.18
CA ASP A 57 4.76 -8.71 4.51
C ASP A 57 5.82 -8.11 5.45
N ARG A 58 5.55 -6.89 5.93
CA ARG A 58 6.47 -6.17 6.83
C ARG A 58 6.50 -6.72 8.25
N ILE A 59 5.42 -7.35 8.70
CA ILE A 59 5.31 -7.92 10.05
C ILE A 59 6.05 -9.27 10.08
N GLU A 60 5.93 -10.06 9.01
CA GLU A 60 6.72 -11.27 8.81
C GLU A 60 8.22 -10.93 8.75
N ALA A 61 8.60 -9.99 7.88
CA ALA A 61 9.99 -9.54 7.78
C ALA A 61 10.50 -8.98 9.12
N GLY A 62 9.69 -8.21 9.83
CA GLY A 62 10.02 -7.70 11.16
C GLY A 62 10.21 -8.82 12.20
N THR A 63 9.39 -9.87 12.14
CA THR A 63 9.49 -11.03 13.03
C THR A 63 10.81 -11.78 12.80
N PHE A 64 11.17 -12.03 11.54
CA PHE A 64 12.47 -12.63 11.21
C PHE A 64 13.64 -11.71 11.57
N ALA A 65 13.49 -10.39 11.46
CA ALA A 65 14.52 -9.44 11.86
C ALA A 65 14.78 -9.50 13.38
N VAL A 66 13.73 -9.58 14.19
CA VAL A 66 13.85 -9.79 15.64
C VAL A 66 14.51 -11.14 15.94
N LEU A 67 14.11 -12.21 15.24
CA LEU A 67 14.75 -13.52 15.38
C LEU A 67 16.25 -13.47 15.04
N SER A 68 16.62 -12.80 13.95
CA SER A 68 18.01 -12.63 13.53
C SER A 68 18.86 -11.94 14.59
N ALA A 69 18.30 -10.99 15.34
CA ALA A 69 19.02 -10.30 16.41
C ALA A 69 19.31 -11.22 17.61
N LEU A 70 18.55 -12.31 17.75
CA LEU A 70 18.72 -13.31 18.81
C LEU A 70 19.63 -14.49 18.38
N CYS A 71 19.88 -14.66 17.08
CA CYS A 71 20.68 -15.75 16.54
C CYS A 71 22.13 -15.31 16.29
N GLY A 72 23.11 -16.01 16.90
CA GLY A 72 24.53 -15.61 16.88
C GLY A 72 25.23 -15.64 15.51
N GLU A 73 24.70 -16.38 14.54
CA GLU A 73 25.24 -16.45 13.17
C GLU A 73 24.50 -15.51 12.18
N GLY A 74 23.42 -14.85 12.60
CA GLY A 74 22.60 -13.96 11.76
C GLY A 74 21.70 -14.69 10.74
N ILE A 75 20.69 -13.99 10.22
CA ILE A 75 19.76 -14.47 9.19
C ILE A 75 19.68 -13.44 8.07
N THR A 76 19.72 -13.87 6.81
CA THR A 76 19.41 -13.03 5.65
C THR A 76 17.92 -13.09 5.33
N ILE A 77 17.27 -11.94 5.24
CA ILE A 77 15.86 -11.81 4.89
C ILE A 77 15.78 -11.28 3.46
N GLU A 78 15.16 -12.05 2.57
CA GLU A 78 14.94 -11.67 1.18
C GLU A 78 13.49 -11.25 0.96
N ASN A 79 13.23 -10.46 -0.11
CA ASN A 79 11.89 -10.00 -0.47
C ASN A 79 11.15 -9.38 0.73
N TYR A 80 11.74 -8.33 1.32
CA TYR A 80 11.14 -7.54 2.39
C TYR A 80 10.67 -6.17 1.86
N PRO A 81 9.71 -5.51 2.52
CA PRO A 81 9.23 -4.22 2.06
C PRO A 81 10.26 -3.13 2.40
N ILE A 82 10.83 -2.49 1.36
CA ILE A 82 11.56 -1.21 1.41
C ILE A 82 10.78 -0.21 0.58
#